data_AF-A0A014Q6F2-F1
#
_entry.id   AF-A0A014Q6F2-F1
#
_cell.length_a   1.000
_cell.length_b   1.000
_cell.length_c   1.000
_cell.angle_alpha   90.00
_cell.angle_beta   90.00
_cell.angle_gamma   90.00
#
_symmetry.space_group_name_H-M   'P 1'
#
loop_
_entity.id
_entity.type
_entity.pdbx_description
1 polymer ?
#
loop_
_entity_poly.entity_id
_entity_poly.type
_entity_poly.pdbx_seq_one_letter_code
_entity_poly.pdbx_strand_id
1 'polypeptide(L)'
;MSALLFVLGVVVLAEALNKLERTRPCARGISPHQRLLAWLKAIAWSLLALAGAGALVGPFFDQVPPTLRELSMFAGFAVLIVRTRFKEG
;
A
#
# COMPACT_ATOMS: atom_id res chain seq x y z
N MET A 1 -13.09 14.43 12.92
CA MET A 1 -12.04 14.10 11.93
C MET A 1 -10.79 14.88 12.27
N SER A 2 -9.63 14.25 12.44
CA SER A 2 -8.38 14.99 12.61
C SER A 2 -7.89 15.48 11.24
N ALA A 3 -7.73 16.79 11.04
CA ALA A 3 -7.19 17.36 9.80
C ALA A 3 -5.82 16.74 9.43
N LEU A 4 -5.04 16.35 10.44
CA LEU A 4 -3.78 15.64 10.27
C LEU A 4 -3.97 14.26 9.62
N LEU A 5 -4.96 13.48 10.05
CA LEU A 5 -5.24 12.16 9.46
C LEU A 5 -5.66 12.27 7.98
N PHE A 6 -6.41 13.32 7.64
CA PHE A 6 -6.77 13.59 6.26
C PHE A 6 -5.54 13.88 5.40
N VAL A 7 -4.68 14.81 5.83
CA VAL A 7 -3.43 15.16 5.12
C VAL A 7 -2.51 13.96 5.00
N LEU A 8 -2.32 13.19 6.07
CA LEU A 8 -1.53 11.96 6.04
C LEU A 8 -2.12 10.94 5.07
N GLY A 9 -3.46 10.79 5.03
CA GLY A 9 -4.16 9.96 4.06
C GLY A 9 -3.87 10.37 2.61
N VAL A 10 -3.88 11.68 2.31
CA VAL A 10 -3.55 12.21 0.98
C VAL A 10 -2.10 11.85 0.61
N VAL A 11 -1.16 12.12 1.52
CA VAL A 11 0.27 11.84 1.29
C VAL A 11 0.52 10.36 1.05
N VAL A 12 -0.04 9.49 1.89
CA VAL A 12 0.11 8.03 1.77
C VAL A 12 -0.51 7.51 0.49
N LEU A 13 -1.72 7.98 0.14
CA LEU A 13 -2.38 7.58 -1.10
C LEU A 13 -1.56 8.01 -2.33
N ALA A 14 -1.14 9.28 -2.38
CA ALA A 14 -0.35 9.81 -3.48
C ALA A 14 0.95 9.04 -3.66
N GLU A 15 1.69 8.80 -2.57
CA GLU A 15 2.96 8.09 -2.62
C GLU A 15 2.78 6.60 -2.96
N ALA A 16 1.70 5.97 -2.47
CA ALA A 16 1.39 4.59 -2.78
C ALA A 16 1.07 4.40 -4.27
N LEU A 17 0.23 5.25 -4.85
CA LEU A 17 -0.07 5.23 -6.29
C LEU A 17 1.17 5.50 -7.14
N ASN A 18 1.95 6.52 -6.77
CA ASN A 18 3.23 6.89 -7.40
C ASN A 18 4.24 5.73 -7.40
N LYS A 19 4.28 4.91 -6.35
CA LYS A 19 5.13 3.72 -6.30
C LYS A 19 4.54 2.52 -7.00
N LEU A 20 3.22 2.36 -6.97
CA LEU A 20 2.52 1.28 -7.66
C LEU A 20 2.72 1.40 -9.17
N GLU A 21 2.56 2.60 -9.74
CA GLU A 21 2.80 2.90 -11.16
C GLU A 21 4.22 2.50 -11.60
N ARG A 22 5.23 2.74 -10.75
CA ARG A 22 6.63 2.37 -11.03
C ARG A 22 6.91 0.88 -10.86
N THR A 23 5.97 0.09 -10.40
CA THR A 23 6.18 -1.34 -10.15
C THR A 23 5.79 -2.15 -11.37
N ARG A 24 6.71 -2.98 -11.88
CA ARG A 24 6.51 -3.79 -13.09
C ARG A 24 6.65 -5.29 -12.78
N PRO A 25 5.70 -5.91 -12.06
CA PRO A 25 5.83 -7.30 -11.62
C PRO A 25 5.78 -8.31 -12.77
N CYS A 26 5.12 -7.95 -13.87
CA CYS A 26 4.99 -8.79 -15.07
C CYS A 26 6.04 -8.48 -16.15
N ALA A 27 7.12 -7.75 -15.81
CA ALA A 27 8.19 -7.48 -16.77
C ALA A 27 8.80 -8.79 -17.29
N ARG A 28 9.05 -8.85 -18.60
CA ARG A 28 9.74 -9.98 -19.23
C ARG A 28 11.24 -9.93 -18.89
N GLY A 29 11.88 -11.10 -18.77
CA GLY A 29 13.32 -11.19 -18.55
C GLY A 29 13.81 -10.99 -17.11
N ILE A 30 12.92 -10.81 -16.12
CA ILE A 30 13.31 -10.74 -14.70
C ILE A 30 13.36 -12.14 -14.06
N SER A 31 14.27 -12.32 -13.10
CA SER A 31 14.40 -13.58 -12.36
C SER A 31 13.19 -13.87 -11.47
N PRO A 32 12.94 -15.14 -11.07
CA PRO A 32 11.84 -15.48 -10.17
C PRO A 32 11.88 -14.71 -8.85
N HIS A 33 13.07 -14.52 -8.28
CA HIS A 33 13.27 -13.74 -7.05
C HIS A 33 12.93 -12.26 -7.24
N GLN A 34 13.39 -11.63 -8.33
CA GLN A 34 13.03 -10.25 -8.67
C GLN A 34 11.52 -10.09 -8.87
N ARG A 35 10.87 -11.09 -9.49
CA ARG A 35 9.43 -11.12 -9.71
C ARG A 35 8.67 -11.19 -8.39
N LEU A 36 9.09 -12.04 -7.45
CA LEU A 36 8.53 -12.09 -6.11
C LEU A 36 8.64 -10.72 -5.41
N LEU A 37 9.84 -10.11 -5.42
CA LEU A 37 10.05 -8.80 -4.80
C LEU A 37 9.22 -7.69 -5.46
N ALA A 38 8.96 -7.77 -6.76
CA ALA A 38 8.12 -6.84 -7.49
C ALA A 38 6.63 -7.03 -7.13
N TRP A 39 6.15 -8.27 -7.03
CA TRP A 39 4.78 -8.54 -6.59
C TRP A 39 4.53 -8.15 -5.13
N LEU A 40 5.44 -8.50 -4.22
CA LEU A 40 5.34 -8.07 -2.82
C LEU A 40 5.31 -6.54 -2.71
N LYS A 41 6.10 -5.84 -3.54
CA LYS A 41 6.06 -4.37 -3.62
C LYS A 41 4.69 -3.88 -4.10
N ALA A 42 4.16 -4.45 -5.18
CA ALA A 42 2.88 -4.05 -5.74
C ALA A 42 1.73 -4.27 -4.74
N ILE A 43 1.66 -5.44 -4.11
CA ILE A 43 0.64 -5.77 -3.11
C ILE A 43 0.70 -4.79 -1.93
N ALA A 44 1.90 -4.53 -1.40
CA ALA A 44 2.07 -3.57 -0.32
C ALA A 44 1.55 -2.17 -0.66
N TRP A 45 1.94 -1.62 -1.83
CA TRP A 45 1.48 -0.29 -2.23
C TRP A 45 -0.02 -0.25 -2.54
N SER A 46 -0.60 -1.31 -3.09
CA SER A 46 -2.05 -1.40 -3.27
C SER A 46 -2.80 -1.36 -1.94
N LEU A 47 -2.33 -2.08 -0.92
CA LEU A 47 -2.94 -2.07 0.42
C LEU A 47 -2.81 -0.70 1.10
N LEU A 48 -1.65 -0.04 0.98
CA LEU A 48 -1.47 1.32 1.49
C LEU A 48 -2.31 2.35 0.73
N ALA A 49 -2.50 2.19 -0.58
CA ALA A 49 -3.40 3.02 -1.36
C ALA A 49 -4.86 2.84 -0.91
N LEU A 50 -5.31 1.61 -0.65
CA LEU A 50 -6.65 1.34 -0.09
C LEU A 50 -6.82 1.99 1.29
N ALA A 51 -5.83 1.90 2.16
CA ALA A 51 -5.86 2.55 3.47
C ALA A 51 -5.91 4.08 3.36
N GLY A 52 -5.06 4.67 2.49
CA GLY A 52 -5.03 6.11 2.23
C GLY A 52 -6.36 6.61 1.65
N ALA A 53 -6.91 5.92 0.66
CA ALA A 53 -8.23 6.22 0.10
C ALA A 53 -9.32 6.13 1.17
N GLY A 54 -9.31 5.08 2.01
CA GLY A 54 -10.21 4.92 3.15
C GLY A 54 -10.17 6.10 4.14
N ALA A 55 -9.00 6.70 4.36
CA ALA A 55 -8.86 7.90 5.19
C ALA A 55 -9.49 9.15 4.54
N LEU A 56 -9.50 9.23 3.19
CA LEU A 56 -10.10 10.35 2.46
C LEU A 56 -11.60 10.25 2.31
N VAL A 57 -12.14 9.05 2.14
CA VAL A 57 -13.57 8.83 1.94
C VAL A 57 -14.34 8.68 3.25
N GLY A 58 -13.69 8.22 4.33
CA GLY A 58 -14.32 8.12 5.66
C GLY A 58 -15.10 9.35 6.15
N PRO A 59 -14.66 10.61 5.91
CA PRO A 59 -15.46 11.80 6.22
C PRO A 59 -16.80 11.90 5.49
N PHE A 60 -16.89 11.32 4.29
CA PHE A 60 -18.04 11.44 3.40
C PHE A 60 -18.92 10.18 3.43
N PHE A 61 -18.34 9.07 3.87
CA PHE A 61 -18.99 7.76 3.90
C PHE A 61 -18.84 7.16 5.31
N ASP A 62 -19.87 7.31 6.14
CA ASP A 62 -19.96 6.75 7.50
C ASP A 62 -19.98 5.20 7.55
N GLN A 63 -19.78 4.53 6.40
CA GLN A 63 -19.98 3.08 6.24
C GLN A 63 -18.72 2.27 5.95
N VAL A 64 -17.53 2.88 5.86
CA VAL A 64 -16.30 2.07 5.78
C VAL A 64 -15.97 1.62 7.20
N PRO A 65 -16.07 0.31 7.52
CA PRO A 65 -15.75 -0.15 8.86
C PRO A 65 -14.31 0.27 9.17
N PRO A 66 -14.04 0.91 10.33
CA PRO A 66 -12.70 1.37 10.68
C PRO A 66 -11.64 0.26 10.54
N THR A 67 -12.08 -0.98 10.75
CA THR A 67 -11.32 -2.22 10.60
C THR A 67 -10.71 -2.42 9.20
N LEU A 68 -11.38 -2.05 8.11
CA LEU A 68 -10.85 -2.29 6.76
C LEU A 68 -9.67 -1.36 6.44
N ARG A 69 -9.77 -0.09 6.85
CA ARG A 69 -8.69 0.90 6.69
C ARG A 69 -7.46 0.47 7.49
N GLU A 70 -7.67 0.12 8.75
CA GLU A 70 -6.60 -0.33 9.65
C GLU A 70 -5.96 -1.63 9.18
N LEU A 71 -6.77 -2.62 8.81
CA LEU A 71 -6.29 -3.88 8.25
C LEU A 71 -5.44 -3.64 7.00
N SER A 72 -5.91 -2.80 6.07
CA SER A 72 -5.18 -2.47 4.85
C SER A 72 -3.85 -1.77 5.16
N MET A 73 -3.85 -0.87 6.15
CA MET A 73 -2.63 -0.18 6.59
C MET A 73 -1.61 -1.16 7.19
N PHE A 74 -2.02 -1.97 8.17
CA PHE A 74 -1.14 -2.93 8.82
C PHE A 74 -0.66 -4.01 7.86
N ALA A 75 -1.54 -4.54 7.02
CA ALA A 75 -1.18 -5.53 6.00
C ALA A 75 -0.18 -4.95 4.99
N GLY A 76 -0.38 -3.72 4.53
CA GLY A 76 0.55 -3.04 3.62
C GLY A 76 1.96 -2.93 4.22
N PHE A 77 2.07 -2.48 5.47
CA PHE A 77 3.36 -2.43 6.17
C PHE A 77 3.96 -3.82 6.42
N ALA A 78 3.15 -4.81 6.83
CA ALA A 78 3.61 -6.18 7.03
C ALA A 78 4.23 -6.76 5.74
N VAL A 79 3.59 -6.54 4.59
CA VAL A 79 4.13 -6.98 3.29
C VAL A 79 5.43 -6.27 2.94
N LEU A 80 5.58 -4.96 3.26
CA LEU A 80 6.87 -4.27 3.10
C LEU A 80 7.98 -4.87 3.96
N ILE A 81 7.67 -5.22 5.21
CA ILE A 81 8.62 -5.87 6.13
C ILE A 81 9.00 -7.26 5.61
N VAL A 82 8.04 -8.06 5.15
CA VAL A 82 8.33 -9.37 4.55
C VAL A 82 9.22 -9.22 3.32
N ARG A 83 8.91 -8.23 2.46
CA ARG A 83 9.72 -7.92 1.27
C ARG A 83 11.16 -7.55 1.61
N THR A 84 11.42 -6.81 2.69
CA THR A 84 12.81 -6.46 3.06
C THR A 84 13.59 -7.71 3.44
N ARG A 85 12.97 -8.68 4.13
CA ARG A 85 13.61 -9.97 4.44
C ARG A 85 14.00 -10.76 3.20
N PHE A 86 13.10 -10.84 2.21
CA PHE A 86 13.42 -11.50 0.94
C PHE A 86 14.47 -10.75 0.10
N LYS A 87 14.68 -9.45 0.36
CA LYS A 87 15.69 -8.65 -0.35
C LYS A 87 17.08 -8.79 0.29
N GLU A 88 17.13 -9.00 1.61
CA GLU A 88 18.36 -9.08 2.41
C GLU A 88 18.96 -10.49 2.48
N GLY A 89 18.12 -11.53 2.43
CA GLY A 89 18.54 -12.94 2.35
C GLY A 89 18.75 -13.41 0.92
#